data_AF-A0A1Y1UCW3-F1
#
_entry.id   AF-A0A1Y1UCW3-F1
#
_cell.length_a   1.000
_cell.length_b   1.000
_cell.length_c   1.000
_cell.angle_alpha   90.00
_cell.angle_beta   90.00
_cell.angle_gamma   90.00
#
_symmetry.space_group_name_H-M   'P 1'
#
loop_
_entity.id
_entity.type
_entity.pdbx_description
1 polymer ?
#
loop_
_entity_poly.entity_id
_entity_poly.type
_entity_poly.pdbx_seq_one_letter_code
_entity_poly.pdbx_strand_id
1 'polypeptide(L)'
;MSFLTPPSHSPFQPLQPVQTPTNPPAGSLIITLVHPDPSRSPATAFFLLCVPDPCLFAYYSALFIHRHFTSSSSTGPIRWRHQHIELELEDKDGLAATSGGRIGISLHWIGNVMKDVNEGRRTMDSAAQEFKGVILHEMVHTIQHDGFGSTPGWLIEGFADYVRLLARLDPPHWKKAGQGNPDKGYETGYDVVAWFLCYLTGQEPPSVPYTGPDAYIPVNFAIPPPVTTQTPSQALPTRIAQDGQPNSPPPPGPPASRPRPRGPFPGLVHVIDSRLETSRWSDSWWVEMTGAPLDVLWREYLEYYS
;
A
#
# COMPACT_ATOMS: atom_id res chain seq x y z
N MET A 1 -60.73 -19.50 -30.13
CA MET A 1 -59.30 -19.75 -29.88
C MET A 1 -59.19 -20.39 -28.51
N SER A 2 -58.84 -21.67 -28.49
CA SER A 2 -58.78 -22.49 -27.27
C SER A 2 -57.46 -22.23 -26.55
N PHE A 3 -57.51 -21.92 -25.26
CA PHE A 3 -56.32 -21.85 -24.41
C PHE A 3 -55.80 -23.27 -24.19
N LEU A 4 -54.57 -23.53 -24.63
CA LEU A 4 -53.87 -24.79 -24.37
C LEU A 4 -53.50 -24.85 -22.88
N THR A 5 -54.06 -25.81 -22.16
CA THR A 5 -53.57 -26.23 -20.85
C THR A 5 -52.17 -26.85 -21.03
N PRO A 6 -51.17 -26.50 -20.19
CA PRO A 6 -49.86 -27.11 -20.29
C PRO A 6 -49.94 -28.61 -19.93
N PRO A 7 -49.12 -29.46 -20.56
CA PRO A 7 -49.08 -30.88 -20.22
C PRO A 7 -48.61 -31.06 -18.77
N SER A 8 -49.37 -31.82 -17.99
CA SER A 8 -48.90 -32.37 -16.72
C SER A 8 -47.71 -33.28 -17.02
N HIS A 9 -46.57 -33.04 -16.36
CA HIS A 9 -45.31 -33.79 -16.45
C HIS A 9 -44.27 -33.24 -17.46
N SER A 10 -43.77 -32.03 -17.20
CA SER A 10 -42.38 -31.73 -17.55
C SER A 10 -41.43 -32.44 -16.57
N PRO A 11 -40.45 -33.24 -17.04
CA PRO A 11 -39.44 -33.84 -16.15
C PRO A 11 -38.41 -32.83 -15.64
N PHE A 12 -38.46 -31.59 -16.15
CA PHE A 12 -37.61 -30.50 -15.71
C PHE A 12 -38.27 -29.79 -14.54
N GLN A 13 -37.69 -29.99 -13.35
CA GLN A 13 -38.01 -29.17 -12.19
C GLN A 13 -37.68 -27.72 -12.56
N PRO A 14 -38.63 -26.77 -12.47
CA PRO A 14 -38.33 -25.37 -12.73
C PRO A 14 -37.20 -24.94 -11.79
N LEU A 15 -36.15 -24.33 -12.35
CA LEU A 15 -35.04 -23.81 -11.58
C LEU A 15 -35.60 -22.89 -10.49
N GLN A 16 -35.38 -23.28 -9.24
CA GLN A 16 -35.68 -22.42 -8.10
C GLN A 16 -34.86 -21.13 -8.29
N PRO A 17 -35.47 -19.94 -8.18
CA PRO A 17 -34.72 -18.70 -8.16
C PRO A 17 -33.64 -18.83 -7.08
N VAL A 18 -32.38 -18.68 -7.48
CA VAL A 18 -31.29 -18.58 -6.50
C VAL A 18 -31.62 -17.36 -5.65
N GLN A 19 -31.92 -17.59 -4.37
CA GLN A 19 -32.08 -16.50 -3.42
C GLN A 19 -30.72 -15.82 -3.34
N THR A 20 -30.59 -14.66 -3.98
CA THR A 20 -29.42 -13.81 -3.82
C THR A 20 -29.36 -13.43 -2.34
N PRO A 21 -28.26 -13.72 -1.63
CA PRO A 21 -28.14 -13.31 -0.24
C PRO A 21 -28.32 -11.80 -0.16
N THR A 22 -29.14 -11.33 0.79
CA THR A 22 -29.44 -9.90 0.99
C THR A 22 -28.23 -9.09 1.45
N ASN A 23 -27.20 -9.77 1.96
CA ASN A 23 -25.94 -9.20 2.36
C ASN A 23 -24.79 -9.87 1.60
N PRO A 24 -23.74 -9.12 1.23
CA PRO A 24 -22.55 -9.71 0.65
C PRO A 24 -21.94 -10.76 1.60
N PRO A 25 -21.29 -11.81 1.07
CA PRO A 25 -20.60 -12.81 1.89
C PRO A 25 -19.66 -12.19 2.94
N ALA A 26 -19.51 -12.87 4.07
CA ALA A 26 -18.54 -12.48 5.08
C ALA A 26 -17.12 -12.47 4.49
N GLY A 27 -16.48 -11.31 4.49
CA GLY A 27 -15.15 -11.09 3.90
C GLY A 27 -15.14 -10.54 2.48
N SER A 28 -16.30 -10.29 1.86
CA SER A 28 -16.37 -9.50 0.65
C SER A 28 -15.93 -8.06 0.90
N LEU A 29 -15.17 -7.51 -0.06
CA LEU A 29 -14.80 -6.11 -0.16
C LEU A 29 -15.38 -5.55 -1.46
N ILE A 30 -16.17 -4.50 -1.34
CA ILE A 30 -16.80 -3.78 -2.44
C ILE A 30 -16.13 -2.42 -2.51
N ILE A 31 -15.63 -2.06 -3.68
CA ILE A 31 -15.03 -0.74 -3.92
C ILE A 31 -15.80 -0.04 -5.02
N THR A 32 -16.30 1.15 -4.73
CA THR A 32 -16.99 2.01 -5.69
C THR A 32 -16.19 3.26 -5.97
N LEU A 33 -16.35 3.81 -7.18
CA LEU A 33 -15.80 5.11 -7.55
C LEU A 33 -16.97 6.04 -7.89
N VAL A 34 -16.99 7.20 -7.23
CA VAL A 34 -17.90 8.32 -7.51
C VAL A 34 -17.06 9.46 -8.07
N HIS A 35 -17.45 10.02 -9.20
CA HIS A 35 -16.73 11.15 -9.80
C HIS A 35 -17.63 11.97 -10.72
N PRO A 36 -17.33 13.27 -10.95
CA PRO A 36 -17.96 14.04 -12.01
C PRO A 36 -17.75 13.40 -13.38
N ASP A 37 -18.64 13.66 -14.32
CA ASP A 37 -18.51 13.17 -15.69
C ASP A 37 -17.15 13.59 -16.32
N PRO A 38 -16.31 12.64 -16.77
CA PRO A 38 -15.00 12.94 -17.34
C PRO A 38 -15.05 13.84 -18.58
N SER A 39 -16.16 13.83 -19.33
CA SER A 39 -16.34 14.72 -20.48
C SER A 39 -16.52 16.19 -20.09
N ARG A 40 -16.89 16.45 -18.82
CA ARG A 40 -17.13 17.79 -18.26
C ARG A 40 -16.10 18.20 -17.20
N SER A 41 -15.29 17.27 -16.73
CA SER A 41 -14.24 17.49 -15.73
C SER A 41 -12.88 17.04 -16.28
N PRO A 42 -12.05 17.98 -16.78
CA PRO A 42 -10.70 17.67 -17.25
C PRO A 42 -9.83 17.03 -16.16
N ALA A 43 -9.99 17.45 -14.90
CA ALA A 43 -9.28 16.87 -13.77
C ALA A 43 -9.67 15.39 -13.57
N THR A 44 -10.96 15.06 -13.64
CA THR A 44 -11.41 13.65 -13.59
C THR A 44 -10.85 12.84 -14.75
N ALA A 45 -10.94 13.36 -15.99
CA ALA A 45 -10.40 12.66 -17.15
C ALA A 45 -8.90 12.41 -17.01
N PHE A 46 -8.14 13.41 -16.55
CA PHE A 46 -6.71 13.29 -16.28
C PHE A 46 -6.40 12.25 -15.19
N PHE A 47 -7.14 12.26 -14.08
CA PHE A 47 -6.98 11.25 -13.03
C PHE A 47 -7.19 9.84 -13.56
N LEU A 48 -8.25 9.61 -14.34
CA LEU A 48 -8.54 8.30 -14.93
C LEU A 48 -7.52 7.90 -16.02
N LEU A 49 -6.85 8.85 -16.67
CA LEU A 49 -5.72 8.53 -17.55
C LEU A 49 -4.51 8.05 -16.74
N CYS A 50 -4.23 8.67 -15.59
CA CYS A 50 -3.14 8.28 -14.70
C CYS A 50 -3.42 6.96 -13.94
N VAL A 51 -4.68 6.74 -13.56
CA VAL A 51 -5.14 5.56 -12.81
C VAL A 51 -6.39 4.99 -13.52
N PRO A 52 -6.22 4.16 -14.57
CA PRO A 52 -7.33 3.68 -15.39
C PRO A 52 -8.38 2.85 -14.65
N ASP A 53 -7.96 2.12 -13.61
CA ASP A 53 -8.85 1.33 -12.77
C ASP A 53 -8.53 1.60 -11.28
N PRO A 54 -9.06 2.70 -10.72
CA PRO A 54 -8.78 3.06 -9.33
C PRO A 54 -9.43 2.09 -8.34
N CYS A 55 -10.57 1.48 -8.70
CA CYS A 55 -11.21 0.46 -7.87
C CYS A 55 -10.34 -0.79 -7.74
N LEU A 56 -9.81 -1.29 -8.86
CA LEU A 56 -8.93 -2.45 -8.84
C LEU A 56 -7.60 -2.15 -8.14
N PHE A 57 -7.03 -0.95 -8.35
CA PHE A 57 -5.85 -0.51 -7.61
C PHE A 57 -6.11 -0.46 -6.09
N ALA A 58 -7.24 0.08 -5.65
CA ALA A 58 -7.63 0.11 -4.24
C ALA A 58 -7.88 -1.30 -3.68
N TYR A 59 -8.44 -2.21 -4.48
CA TYR A 59 -8.63 -3.61 -4.08
C TYR A 59 -7.28 -4.30 -3.80
N TYR A 60 -6.32 -4.18 -4.72
CA TYR A 60 -4.98 -4.70 -4.51
C TYR A 60 -4.25 -3.98 -3.36
N SER A 61 -4.52 -2.69 -3.16
CA SER A 61 -4.02 -1.95 -2.00
C SER A 61 -4.53 -2.57 -0.70
N ALA A 62 -5.82 -2.91 -0.61
CA ALA A 62 -6.39 -3.56 0.56
C ALA A 62 -5.72 -4.92 0.86
N LEU A 63 -5.46 -5.73 -0.16
CA LEU A 63 -4.75 -7.00 0.00
C LEU A 63 -3.30 -6.79 0.45
N PHE A 64 -2.62 -5.80 -0.13
CA PHE A 64 -1.25 -5.44 0.24
C PHE A 64 -1.18 -4.98 1.70
N ILE A 65 -2.06 -4.06 2.11
CA ILE A 65 -2.18 -3.59 3.50
C ILE A 65 -2.45 -4.77 4.43
N HIS A 66 -3.43 -5.62 4.11
CA HIS A 66 -3.79 -6.76 4.94
C HIS A 66 -2.60 -7.69 5.22
N ARG A 67 -1.71 -7.91 4.24
CA ARG A 67 -0.47 -8.70 4.40
C ARG A 67 0.52 -8.06 5.39
N HIS A 68 0.58 -6.74 5.46
CA HIS A 68 1.48 -6.02 6.39
C HIS A 68 0.88 -5.83 7.79
N PHE A 69 -0.45 -5.92 7.90
CA PHE A 69 -1.20 -5.73 9.14
C PHE A 69 -1.73 -7.03 9.75
N THR A 70 -1.46 -8.20 9.16
CA THR A 70 -1.97 -9.50 9.63
C THR A 70 -0.86 -10.55 9.77
N SER A 71 -0.94 -11.39 10.81
CA SER A 71 -0.03 -12.51 11.00
C SER A 71 -0.18 -13.55 9.87
N SER A 72 0.95 -14.13 9.44
CA SER A 72 1.00 -15.24 8.48
C SER A 72 0.29 -16.52 8.97
N SER A 73 -0.09 -16.59 10.24
CA SER A 73 -0.80 -17.72 10.85
C SER A 73 -2.33 -17.62 10.77
N SER A 74 -2.88 -16.49 10.29
CA SER A 74 -4.33 -16.34 10.10
C SER A 74 -4.81 -17.19 8.93
N THR A 75 -5.62 -18.21 9.20
CA THR A 75 -6.12 -19.18 8.20
C THR A 75 -7.60 -19.01 7.88
N GLY A 76 -8.22 -17.89 8.28
CA GLY A 76 -9.62 -17.57 8.02
C GLY A 76 -9.84 -16.61 6.84
N PRO A 77 -11.10 -16.45 6.38
CA PRO A 77 -11.44 -15.39 5.44
C PRO A 77 -11.10 -14.01 6.04
N ILE A 78 -10.60 -13.09 5.20
CA ILE A 78 -10.28 -11.73 5.61
C ILE A 78 -11.54 -11.06 6.16
N ARG A 79 -11.42 -10.43 7.33
CA ARG A 79 -12.48 -9.60 7.89
C ARG A 79 -12.11 -8.13 7.71
N TRP A 80 -12.82 -7.47 6.80
CA TRP A 80 -12.64 -6.04 6.56
C TRP A 80 -13.39 -5.23 7.61
N ARG A 81 -12.74 -4.19 8.15
CA ARG A 81 -13.38 -3.18 9.01
C ARG A 81 -14.54 -2.50 8.30
N HIS A 82 -14.34 -2.19 7.01
CA HIS A 82 -15.37 -1.69 6.10
C HIS A 82 -15.49 -2.65 4.90
N GLN A 83 -16.65 -3.27 4.72
CA GLN A 83 -16.92 -4.13 3.55
C GLN A 83 -17.23 -3.33 2.27
N HIS A 84 -17.60 -2.05 2.42
CA HIS A 84 -17.79 -1.11 1.33
C HIS A 84 -16.84 0.06 1.53
N ILE A 85 -16.00 0.30 0.53
CA ILE A 85 -15.13 1.46 0.44
C ILE A 85 -15.55 2.29 -0.77
N GLU A 86 -15.78 3.58 -0.56
CA GLU A 86 -16.13 4.52 -1.62
C GLU A 86 -14.94 5.45 -1.89
N LEU A 87 -14.39 5.40 -3.09
CA LEU A 87 -13.49 6.42 -3.62
C LEU A 87 -14.35 7.52 -4.24
N GLU A 88 -14.18 8.77 -3.83
CA GLU A 88 -14.89 9.90 -4.42
C GLU A 88 -13.90 10.96 -4.91
N LEU A 89 -14.03 11.37 -6.17
CA LEU A 89 -13.37 12.57 -6.67
C LEU A 89 -14.29 13.77 -6.38
N GLU A 90 -13.93 14.59 -5.41
CA GLU A 90 -14.76 15.68 -4.92
C GLU A 90 -14.03 17.04 -4.97
N ASP A 91 -14.81 18.12 -4.98
CA ASP A 91 -14.28 19.47 -4.89
C ASP A 91 -13.97 19.81 -3.43
N LYS A 92 -12.69 19.80 -3.08
CA LYS A 92 -12.21 20.08 -1.73
C LYS A 92 -10.77 20.58 -1.73
N ASP A 93 -10.37 21.14 -0.59
CA ASP A 93 -8.98 21.44 -0.29
C ASP A 93 -8.19 20.19 0.17
N GLY A 94 -6.88 20.33 0.19
CA GLY A 94 -5.96 19.23 0.53
C GLY A 94 -5.78 18.22 -0.60
N LEU A 95 -5.23 17.04 -0.28
CA LEU A 95 -4.95 15.99 -1.27
C LEU A 95 -6.08 14.96 -1.28
N ALA A 96 -6.30 14.34 -0.12
CA ALA A 96 -7.38 13.40 0.13
C ALA A 96 -7.74 13.40 1.63
N ALA A 97 -8.79 12.67 2.00
CA ALA A 97 -9.16 12.43 3.39
C ALA A 97 -10.04 11.18 3.48
N THR A 98 -9.89 10.43 4.56
CA THR A 98 -10.67 9.21 4.83
C THR A 98 -11.60 9.37 6.03
N SER A 99 -12.84 8.90 5.89
CA SER A 99 -13.78 8.77 7.00
C SER A 99 -14.77 7.64 6.77
N GLY A 100 -14.84 6.68 7.70
CA GLY A 100 -15.91 5.67 7.72
C GLY A 100 -16.05 4.81 6.45
N GLY A 101 -14.94 4.49 5.78
CA GLY A 101 -14.93 3.75 4.51
C GLY A 101 -15.06 4.63 3.26
N ARG A 102 -15.25 5.94 3.39
CA ARG A 102 -15.20 6.89 2.28
C ARG A 102 -13.82 7.55 2.20
N ILE A 103 -13.25 7.59 1.00
CA ILE A 103 -11.99 8.26 0.66
C ILE A 103 -12.31 9.37 -0.33
N GLY A 104 -12.20 10.62 0.11
CA GLY A 104 -12.43 11.80 -0.71
C GLY A 104 -11.14 12.37 -1.28
N ILE A 105 -10.96 12.31 -2.59
CA ILE A 105 -9.78 12.76 -3.33
C ILE A 105 -10.08 14.11 -4.00
N SER A 106 -9.21 15.10 -3.76
CA SER A 106 -9.41 16.47 -4.21
C SER A 106 -9.25 16.63 -5.73
N LEU A 107 -10.30 17.11 -6.40
CA LEU A 107 -10.23 17.58 -7.79
C LEU A 107 -9.34 18.83 -7.97
N HIS A 108 -9.25 19.71 -6.96
CA HIS A 108 -8.40 20.91 -7.02
C HIS A 108 -6.90 20.53 -7.12
N TRP A 109 -6.42 19.68 -6.20
CA TRP A 109 -5.10 19.06 -6.27
C TRP A 109 -4.84 18.32 -7.59
N ILE A 110 -5.75 17.46 -8.04
CA ILE A 110 -5.61 16.77 -9.34
C ILE A 110 -5.45 17.78 -10.48
N GLY A 111 -6.23 18.86 -10.48
CA GLY A 111 -6.11 19.95 -11.45
C GLY A 111 -4.75 20.65 -11.44
N ASN A 112 -4.17 20.86 -10.25
CA ASN A 112 -2.82 21.41 -10.11
C ASN A 112 -1.74 20.46 -10.65
N VAL A 113 -1.84 19.16 -10.36
CA VAL A 113 -0.94 18.14 -10.91
C VAL A 113 -1.06 18.06 -12.42
N MET A 114 -2.28 18.10 -12.97
CA MET A 114 -2.54 18.15 -14.41
C MET A 114 -1.87 19.36 -15.05
N LYS A 115 -1.97 20.54 -14.42
CA LYS A 115 -1.31 21.76 -14.89
C LYS A 115 0.21 21.59 -14.94
N ASP A 116 0.81 21.01 -13.89
CA ASP A 116 2.26 20.75 -13.87
C ASP A 116 2.71 19.78 -14.98
N VAL A 117 1.89 18.77 -15.30
CA VAL A 117 2.17 17.86 -16.42
C VAL A 117 2.06 18.57 -17.77
N ASN A 118 1.01 19.37 -17.97
CA ASN A 118 0.82 20.13 -19.21
C ASN A 118 1.93 21.17 -19.43
N GLU A 119 2.47 21.74 -18.36
CA GLU A 119 3.58 22.71 -18.41
C GLU A 119 4.96 22.04 -18.43
N GLY A 120 5.03 20.71 -18.46
CA GLY A 120 6.28 19.95 -18.53
C GLY A 120 7.12 19.95 -17.25
N ARG A 121 6.56 20.43 -16.12
CA ARG A 121 7.21 20.39 -14.80
C ARG A 121 7.18 18.99 -14.17
N ARG A 122 6.25 18.14 -14.62
CA ARG A 122 6.02 16.80 -14.10
C ARG A 122 5.72 15.82 -15.24
N THR A 123 6.08 14.56 -15.08
CA THR A 123 5.72 13.50 -16.05
C THR A 123 4.38 12.86 -15.70
N MET A 124 3.73 12.25 -16.70
CA MET A 124 2.51 11.46 -16.49
C MET A 124 2.73 10.31 -15.49
N ASP A 125 3.87 9.62 -15.58
CA ASP A 125 4.22 8.53 -14.67
C ASP A 125 4.37 9.01 -13.22
N SER A 126 4.99 10.17 -13.01
CA SER A 126 5.11 10.77 -11.68
C SER A 126 3.75 11.19 -11.11
N ALA A 127 2.84 11.71 -11.95
CA ALA A 127 1.46 12.00 -11.53
C ALA A 127 0.72 10.71 -11.15
N ALA A 128 0.82 9.67 -11.98
CA ALA A 128 0.20 8.37 -11.71
C ALA A 128 0.73 7.72 -10.42
N GLN A 129 2.04 7.79 -10.17
CA GLN A 129 2.65 7.28 -8.94
C GLN A 129 2.15 8.06 -7.71
N GLU A 130 2.03 9.40 -7.81
CA GLU A 130 1.54 10.21 -6.70
C GLU A 130 0.07 9.93 -6.38
N PHE A 131 -0.80 9.84 -7.39
CA PHE A 131 -2.21 9.49 -7.22
C PHE A 131 -2.39 8.11 -6.59
N LYS A 132 -1.66 7.10 -7.07
CA LYS A 132 -1.63 5.77 -6.48
C LYS A 132 -1.14 5.77 -5.04
N GLY A 133 -0.10 6.54 -4.75
CA GLY A 133 0.44 6.68 -3.40
C GLY A 133 -0.55 7.29 -2.42
N VAL A 134 -1.30 8.32 -2.85
CA VAL A 134 -2.37 8.93 -2.04
C VAL A 134 -3.52 7.95 -1.83
N ILE A 135 -3.98 7.24 -2.87
CA ILE A 135 -5.02 6.21 -2.70
C ILE A 135 -4.56 5.14 -1.70
N LEU A 136 -3.32 4.65 -1.80
CA LEU A 136 -2.80 3.65 -0.87
C LEU A 136 -2.74 4.17 0.57
N HIS A 137 -2.27 5.40 0.77
CA HIS A 137 -2.22 6.04 2.09
C HIS A 137 -3.62 6.10 2.72
N GLU A 138 -4.61 6.61 1.98
CA GLU A 138 -5.99 6.69 2.46
C GLU A 138 -6.63 5.31 2.69
N MET A 139 -6.32 4.33 1.83
CA MET A 139 -6.76 2.94 2.00
C MET A 139 -6.24 2.34 3.32
N VAL A 140 -5.05 2.72 3.79
CA VAL A 140 -4.54 2.27 5.10
C VAL A 140 -5.47 2.74 6.22
N HIS A 141 -5.96 3.98 6.18
CA HIS A 141 -6.90 4.49 7.18
C HIS A 141 -8.26 3.76 7.20
N THR A 142 -8.66 3.11 6.10
CA THR A 142 -9.87 2.27 6.08
C THR A 142 -9.68 0.90 6.73
N ILE A 143 -8.43 0.46 6.93
CA ILE A 143 -8.12 -0.90 7.42
C ILE A 143 -7.54 -0.84 8.82
N GLN A 144 -6.62 0.08 9.08
CA GLN A 144 -5.91 0.17 10.36
C GLN A 144 -6.84 0.55 11.52
N HIS A 145 -6.44 0.17 12.71
CA HIS A 145 -7.09 0.54 13.96
C HIS A 145 -6.43 1.78 14.58
N ASP A 146 -7.23 2.65 15.17
CA ASP A 146 -6.80 3.91 15.78
C ASP A 146 -6.85 3.90 17.33
N GLY A 147 -7.11 2.73 17.91
CA GLY A 147 -7.24 2.54 19.35
C GLY A 147 -8.36 3.40 19.94
N PHE A 148 -9.51 3.50 19.28
CA PHE A 148 -10.60 4.39 19.69
C PHE A 148 -10.18 5.87 19.70
N GLY A 149 -9.45 6.27 18.66
CA GLY A 149 -8.93 7.63 18.48
C GLY A 149 -7.87 8.05 19.50
N SER A 150 -7.16 7.10 20.12
CA SER A 150 -6.14 7.41 21.14
C SER A 150 -4.71 7.32 20.62
N THR A 151 -4.50 6.71 19.47
CA THR A 151 -3.17 6.64 18.85
C THR A 151 -2.70 8.03 18.39
N PRO A 152 -1.44 8.42 18.66
CA PRO A 152 -0.88 9.67 18.19
C PRO A 152 -0.96 9.81 16.67
N GLY A 153 -1.34 10.99 16.19
CA GLY A 153 -1.49 11.26 14.75
C GLY A 153 -0.24 10.94 13.95
N TRP A 154 0.95 11.28 14.45
CA TRP A 154 2.22 10.98 13.76
C TRP A 154 2.42 9.48 13.48
N LEU A 155 1.90 8.60 14.35
CA LEU A 155 2.02 7.16 14.20
C LEU A 155 0.95 6.60 13.27
N ILE A 156 -0.29 7.12 13.36
CA ILE A 156 -1.40 6.78 12.45
C ILE A 156 -1.06 7.11 11.00
N GLU A 157 -0.51 8.30 10.76
CA GLU A 157 -0.06 8.75 9.45
C GLU A 157 1.24 8.04 9.04
N GLY A 158 2.13 7.80 10.00
CA GLY A 158 3.36 7.05 9.79
C GLY A 158 3.13 5.60 9.35
N PHE A 159 2.07 4.94 9.82
CA PHE A 159 1.67 3.62 9.32
C PHE A 159 1.22 3.67 7.85
N ALA A 160 0.44 4.68 7.47
CA ALA A 160 0.01 4.88 6.09
C ALA A 160 1.21 5.10 5.16
N ASP A 161 2.15 5.96 5.56
CA ASP A 161 3.35 6.24 4.77
C ASP A 161 4.39 5.10 4.81
N TYR A 162 4.44 4.31 5.88
CA TYR A 162 5.22 3.06 5.93
C TYR A 162 4.77 2.07 4.85
N VAL A 163 3.46 1.81 4.74
CA VAL A 163 2.94 0.94 3.67
C VAL A 163 3.21 1.53 2.29
N ARG A 164 3.02 2.85 2.14
CA ARG A 164 3.31 3.55 0.89
C ARG A 164 4.77 3.42 0.47
N LEU A 165 5.70 3.49 1.42
CA LEU A 165 7.12 3.30 1.21
C LEU A 165 7.45 1.86 0.80
N LEU A 166 6.84 0.86 1.44
CA LEU A 166 7.00 -0.55 1.08
C LEU A 166 6.48 -0.84 -0.34
N ALA A 167 5.43 -0.13 -0.78
CA ALA A 167 4.92 -0.19 -2.14
C ALA A 167 5.74 0.61 -3.17
N ARG A 168 6.80 1.33 -2.75
CA ARG A 168 7.58 2.26 -3.59
C ARG A 168 6.73 3.35 -4.25
N LEU A 169 5.73 3.83 -3.53
CA LEU A 169 4.91 4.96 -3.95
C LEU A 169 5.30 6.26 -3.22
N ASP A 170 6.51 6.29 -2.65
CA ASP A 170 7.10 7.48 -2.04
C ASP A 170 7.34 8.59 -3.07
N PRO A 171 6.86 9.82 -2.83
CA PRO A 171 7.21 10.99 -3.62
C PRO A 171 8.72 11.26 -3.67
N PRO A 172 9.25 11.77 -4.80
CA PRO A 172 10.68 12.04 -4.93
C PRO A 172 11.28 12.99 -3.88
N HIS A 173 10.45 13.88 -3.31
CA HIS A 173 10.85 14.88 -2.32
C HIS A 173 10.87 14.36 -0.88
N TRP A 174 10.43 13.12 -0.63
CA TRP A 174 10.50 12.52 0.70
C TRP A 174 11.94 12.40 1.17
N LYS A 175 12.12 12.67 2.46
CA LYS A 175 13.40 12.50 3.15
C LYS A 175 13.88 11.05 3.03
N LYS A 176 15.19 10.88 3.00
CA LYS A 176 15.83 9.56 3.02
C LYS A 176 16.02 9.09 4.46
N ALA A 177 16.29 7.79 4.62
CA ALA A 177 16.56 7.21 5.92
C ALA A 177 17.66 7.99 6.67
N GLY A 178 17.44 8.27 7.95
CA GLY A 178 18.35 9.04 8.81
C GLY A 178 18.19 10.55 8.74
N GLN A 179 17.37 11.11 7.85
CA GLN A 179 17.21 12.57 7.70
C GLN A 179 16.17 13.20 8.65
N GLY A 180 15.85 12.54 9.76
CA GLY A 180 14.97 13.07 10.81
C GLY A 180 15.70 14.02 11.75
N ASN A 181 14.96 14.93 12.41
CA ASN A 181 15.53 15.75 13.48
C ASN A 181 15.93 14.86 14.68
N PRO A 182 17.12 15.06 15.30
CA PRO A 182 17.48 14.43 16.57
C PRO A 182 16.40 14.51 17.65
N ASP A 183 15.74 15.65 17.78
CA ASP A 183 14.74 15.90 18.81
C ASP A 183 13.33 15.69 18.26
N LYS A 184 12.66 14.61 18.71
CA LYS A 184 11.28 14.26 18.32
C LYS A 184 11.03 14.30 16.81
N GLY A 185 12.05 13.98 16.00
CA GLY A 185 11.96 14.03 14.54
C GLY A 185 10.85 13.16 13.96
N TYR A 186 10.46 12.09 14.67
CA TYR A 186 9.31 11.25 14.36
C TYR A 186 7.95 11.99 14.42
N GLU A 187 7.83 13.14 15.09
CA GLU A 187 6.60 13.95 15.08
C GLU A 187 6.56 14.94 13.90
N THR A 188 7.67 15.13 13.18
CA THR A 188 7.84 16.24 12.22
C THR A 188 7.53 15.90 10.76
N GLY A 189 7.43 14.61 10.41
CA GLY A 189 7.13 14.18 9.05
C GLY A 189 6.84 12.69 8.98
N TYR A 190 5.78 12.32 8.28
CA TYR A 190 5.32 10.93 8.19
C TYR A 190 6.25 10.07 7.34
N ASP A 191 6.93 10.69 6.36
CA ASP A 191 8.01 10.10 5.57
C ASP A 191 9.19 9.64 6.45
N VAL A 192 9.54 10.45 7.45
CA VAL A 192 10.57 10.12 8.44
C VAL A 192 10.14 8.94 9.31
N VAL A 193 8.87 8.92 9.73
CA VAL A 193 8.31 7.80 10.52
C VAL A 193 8.28 6.52 9.70
N ALA A 194 7.94 6.59 8.41
CA ALA A 194 7.95 5.45 7.51
C ALA A 194 9.33 4.75 7.47
N TRP A 195 10.40 5.53 7.30
CA TRP A 195 11.76 4.98 7.35
C TRP A 195 12.16 4.43 8.71
N PHE A 196 11.71 5.07 9.80
CA PHE A 196 11.93 4.59 11.15
C PHE A 196 11.22 3.25 11.42
N LEU A 197 9.99 3.10 10.96
CA LEU A 197 9.25 1.83 11.03
C LEU A 197 9.89 0.75 10.16
N CYS A 198 10.43 1.08 8.98
CA CYS A 198 11.26 0.17 8.18
C CYS A 198 12.47 -0.34 8.98
N TYR A 199 13.22 0.57 9.60
CA TYR A 199 14.35 0.21 10.47
C TYR A 199 13.93 -0.71 11.63
N LEU A 200 12.87 -0.35 12.36
CA LEU A 200 12.39 -1.13 13.49
C LEU A 200 11.89 -2.51 13.07
N THR A 201 11.19 -2.62 11.95
CA THR A 201 10.62 -3.89 11.47
C THR A 201 11.63 -4.75 10.72
N GLY A 202 12.77 -4.19 10.32
CA GLY A 202 13.73 -4.82 9.41
C GLY A 202 13.19 -5.00 8.00
N GLN A 203 12.11 -4.29 7.63
CA GLN A 203 11.62 -4.29 6.27
C GLN A 203 12.34 -3.22 5.49
N GLU A 204 13.07 -3.64 4.46
CA GLU A 204 13.60 -2.71 3.48
C GLU A 204 12.62 -2.60 2.33
N PRO A 205 12.31 -1.37 1.87
CA PRO A 205 11.55 -1.25 0.64
C PRO A 205 12.38 -1.88 -0.50
N PRO A 206 11.75 -2.63 -1.42
CA PRO A 206 12.45 -3.53 -2.35
C PRO A 206 13.44 -2.79 -3.26
N SER A 207 14.69 -3.27 -3.37
CA SER A 207 15.80 -2.58 -4.08
C SER A 207 15.63 -2.51 -5.61
N VAL A 208 14.78 -3.36 -6.16
CA VAL A 208 14.34 -3.38 -7.57
C VAL A 208 12.83 -3.59 -7.61
N PRO A 209 12.13 -3.15 -8.68
CA PRO A 209 10.74 -3.54 -8.91
C PRO A 209 10.67 -5.06 -9.03
N TYR A 210 10.30 -5.75 -7.94
CA TYR A 210 10.01 -7.17 -7.97
C TYR A 210 8.75 -7.36 -8.84
N THR A 211 8.80 -8.25 -9.83
CA THR A 211 7.68 -8.51 -10.76
C THR A 211 7.04 -9.88 -10.52
N GLY A 212 7.19 -10.42 -9.30
CA GLY A 212 6.55 -11.67 -8.91
C GLY A 212 5.05 -11.51 -8.63
N PRO A 213 4.29 -12.61 -8.51
CA PRO A 213 2.87 -12.57 -8.15
C PRO A 213 2.61 -12.02 -6.74
N ASP A 214 3.64 -12.00 -5.88
CA ASP A 214 3.65 -11.39 -4.54
C ASP A 214 4.09 -9.91 -4.53
N ALA A 215 4.35 -9.35 -5.71
CA ALA A 215 5.10 -8.12 -5.88
C ALA A 215 4.22 -7.02 -6.48
N TYR A 216 4.11 -5.92 -5.73
CA TYR A 216 3.46 -4.68 -6.13
C TYR A 216 1.95 -4.77 -6.31
N ILE A 217 1.26 -3.84 -5.64
CA ILE A 217 -0.02 -3.36 -6.14
C ILE A 217 0.25 -2.97 -7.60
N PRO A 218 -0.39 -3.61 -8.60
CA PRO A 218 -0.01 -3.44 -10.00
C PRO A 218 -0.01 -1.95 -10.37
N VAL A 219 1.19 -1.40 -10.51
CA VAL A 219 1.40 0.04 -10.80
C VAL A 219 1.11 0.32 -12.28
N ASN A 220 1.16 -0.70 -13.14
CA ASN A 220 0.84 -0.60 -14.56
C ASN A 220 -0.20 -1.64 -14.97
N PHE A 221 -1.45 -1.22 -15.17
CA PHE A 221 -2.40 -1.97 -15.99
C PHE A 221 -2.16 -1.61 -17.46
N ALA A 222 -1.02 -2.05 -18.01
CA ALA A 222 -0.88 -2.04 -19.45
C ALA A 222 -1.87 -3.08 -20.01
N ILE A 223 -2.78 -2.66 -20.90
CA ILE A 223 -3.53 -3.59 -21.75
C ILE A 223 -2.48 -4.48 -22.45
N PRO A 224 -2.50 -5.81 -22.27
CA PRO A 224 -1.50 -6.65 -22.91
C PRO A 224 -1.60 -6.47 -24.44
N PRO A 225 -0.49 -6.23 -25.14
CA PRO A 225 -0.51 -6.26 -26.60
C PRO A 225 -0.92 -7.68 -27.05
N PRO A 226 -1.57 -7.82 -28.23
CA PRO A 226 -1.97 -9.12 -28.74
C PRO A 226 -0.77 -10.06 -28.78
N VAL A 227 -0.92 -11.23 -28.16
CA VAL A 227 0.12 -12.25 -28.04
C VAL A 227 0.51 -12.73 -29.43
N THR A 228 1.66 -12.29 -29.93
CA THR A 228 2.31 -12.95 -31.06
C THR A 228 3.05 -14.16 -30.52
N THR A 229 2.52 -15.35 -30.79
CA THR A 229 3.15 -16.64 -30.51
C THR A 229 4.58 -16.67 -31.06
N GLN A 230 5.58 -16.72 -30.17
CA GLN A 230 6.97 -17.04 -30.53
C GLN A 230 7.27 -18.51 -30.21
N THR A 231 7.82 -19.18 -31.20
CA THR A 231 8.30 -20.57 -31.23
C THR A 231 9.45 -20.78 -30.22
N PRO A 232 9.61 -21.97 -29.63
CA PRO A 232 10.60 -22.17 -28.57
C PRO A 232 12.00 -22.30 -29.18
N SER A 233 12.93 -21.45 -28.74
CA SER A 233 14.36 -21.56 -29.06
C SER A 233 15.14 -22.11 -27.86
N GLN A 234 16.21 -22.84 -28.20
CA GLN A 234 16.90 -23.87 -27.44
C GLN A 234 17.64 -23.39 -26.18
N ALA A 235 17.80 -24.32 -25.24
CA ALA A 235 18.63 -24.17 -24.05
C ALA A 235 20.13 -24.03 -24.39
N LEU A 236 20.85 -23.17 -23.65
CA LEU A 236 22.31 -23.08 -23.70
C LEU A 236 22.98 -23.81 -22.52
N PRO A 237 24.17 -24.42 -22.72
CA PRO A 237 24.85 -25.24 -21.73
C PRO A 237 25.70 -24.45 -20.74
N THR A 238 25.84 -25.01 -19.54
CA THR A 238 26.70 -24.62 -18.43
C THR A 238 28.18 -24.56 -18.83
N ARG A 239 28.90 -23.50 -18.45
CA ARG A 239 30.37 -23.44 -18.54
C ARG A 239 31.02 -23.31 -17.16
N ILE A 240 32.15 -24.03 -17.04
CA ILE A 240 33.00 -24.22 -15.86
C ILE A 240 33.98 -23.03 -15.69
N ALA A 241 34.36 -22.79 -14.44
CA ALA A 241 35.30 -21.77 -13.97
C ALA A 241 36.71 -21.90 -14.56
N GLN A 242 37.39 -20.77 -14.75
CA GLN A 242 38.83 -20.67 -14.96
C GLN A 242 39.42 -19.60 -14.04
N ASP A 243 40.43 -20.00 -13.26
CA ASP A 243 41.27 -19.16 -12.39
C ASP A 243 42.39 -18.45 -13.18
N GLY A 244 42.82 -17.26 -12.71
CA GLY A 244 44.15 -16.72 -13.02
C GLY A 244 44.39 -15.18 -12.96
N GLN A 245 44.54 -14.62 -11.73
CA GLN A 245 45.43 -13.50 -11.25
C GLN A 245 45.44 -12.09 -11.92
N PRO A 246 45.96 -10.98 -11.29
CA PRO A 246 46.82 -10.86 -10.09
C PRO A 246 46.41 -9.83 -9.00
N ASN A 247 47.21 -9.82 -7.92
CA ASN A 247 47.13 -9.08 -6.65
C ASN A 247 46.56 -7.65 -6.67
N SER A 248 45.51 -7.43 -5.87
CA SER A 248 45.03 -6.10 -5.44
C SER A 248 45.59 -5.76 -4.05
N PRO A 249 45.84 -4.47 -3.73
CA PRO A 249 46.31 -4.04 -2.41
C PRO A 249 45.28 -4.39 -1.31
N PRO A 250 45.70 -4.57 -0.05
CA PRO A 250 44.79 -4.98 1.02
C PRO A 250 43.69 -3.94 1.22
N PRO A 251 42.44 -4.37 1.45
CA PRO A 251 41.34 -3.46 1.72
C PRO A 251 41.62 -2.67 2.99
N PRO A 252 41.16 -1.41 3.09
CA PRO A 252 41.20 -0.66 4.35
C PRO A 252 40.55 -1.51 5.46
N GLY A 253 41.14 -1.46 6.65
CA GLY A 253 40.67 -2.20 7.82
C GLY A 253 39.17 -1.99 8.06
N PRO A 254 38.49 -2.97 8.70
CA PRO A 254 37.05 -2.93 8.86
C PRO A 254 36.64 -1.60 9.50
N PRO A 255 35.63 -0.90 8.95
CA PRO A 255 35.10 0.29 9.62
C PRO A 255 34.70 -0.08 11.04
N ALA A 256 34.86 0.86 11.97
CA ALA A 256 34.45 0.70 13.36
C ALA A 256 33.08 0.03 13.42
N SER A 257 32.97 -1.06 14.17
CA SER A 257 31.75 -1.87 14.23
C SER A 257 30.58 -0.98 14.62
N ARG A 258 29.66 -0.72 13.67
CA ARG A 258 28.41 -0.04 13.97
C ARG A 258 27.74 -0.74 15.16
N PRO A 259 27.16 0.00 16.12
CA PRO A 259 26.41 -0.61 17.21
C PRO A 259 25.40 -1.61 16.62
N ARG A 260 25.35 -2.84 17.14
CA ARG A 260 24.34 -3.80 16.68
C ARG A 260 22.97 -3.27 17.08
N PRO A 261 22.03 -3.09 16.14
CA PRO A 261 20.68 -2.68 16.45
C PRO A 261 20.03 -3.66 17.43
N ARG A 262 19.13 -3.16 18.27
CA ARG A 262 18.31 -3.96 19.17
C ARG A 262 17.27 -4.81 18.43
N GLY A 263 16.85 -4.33 17.25
CA GLY A 263 15.97 -5.01 16.31
C GLY A 263 16.72 -5.80 15.22
N PRO A 264 16.01 -6.26 14.17
CA PRO A 264 14.63 -5.90 13.86
C PRO A 264 13.59 -6.58 14.74
N PHE A 265 12.39 -6.00 14.78
CA PHE A 265 11.17 -6.50 15.39
C PHE A 265 10.16 -6.85 14.27
N PRO A 266 10.31 -8.00 13.60
CA PRO A 266 9.41 -8.39 12.52
C PRO A 266 7.97 -8.44 13.00
N GLY A 267 7.07 -7.79 12.28
CA GLY A 267 5.65 -7.75 12.62
C GLY A 267 5.26 -6.74 13.70
N LEU A 268 6.16 -5.85 14.14
CA LEU A 268 5.84 -4.81 15.13
C LEU A 268 4.58 -4.00 14.75
N VAL A 269 4.48 -3.56 13.49
CA VAL A 269 3.32 -2.81 12.98
C VAL A 269 2.03 -3.63 13.10
N HIS A 270 2.06 -4.90 12.69
CA HIS A 270 0.93 -5.82 12.86
C HIS A 270 0.53 -6.01 14.32
N VAL A 271 1.49 -6.19 15.23
CA VAL A 271 1.22 -6.40 16.67
C VAL A 271 0.60 -5.16 17.28
N ILE A 272 1.09 -3.97 16.94
CA ILE A 272 0.51 -2.70 17.38
C ILE A 272 -0.93 -2.59 16.86
N ASP A 273 -1.15 -2.74 15.56
CA ASP A 273 -2.49 -2.58 14.98
C ASP A 273 -3.51 -3.59 15.54
N SER A 274 -3.11 -4.86 15.67
CA SER A 274 -3.97 -5.89 16.26
C SER A 274 -4.37 -5.57 17.69
N ARG A 275 -3.47 -4.94 18.47
CA ARG A 275 -3.79 -4.51 19.82
C ARG A 275 -4.72 -3.29 19.82
N LEU A 276 -4.55 -2.37 18.87
CA LEU A 276 -5.41 -1.20 18.69
C LEU A 276 -6.84 -1.55 18.31
N GLU A 277 -7.12 -2.75 17.81
CA GLU A 277 -8.49 -3.24 17.59
C GLU A 277 -9.32 -3.24 18.88
N THR A 278 -8.69 -3.59 20.02
CA THR A 278 -9.39 -3.80 21.30
C THR A 278 -8.92 -2.91 22.43
N SER A 279 -7.83 -2.15 22.24
CA SER A 279 -7.19 -1.36 23.28
C SER A 279 -6.93 0.08 22.84
N ARG A 280 -6.92 1.00 23.81
CA ARG A 280 -6.40 2.35 23.62
C ARG A 280 -4.87 2.32 23.57
N TRP A 281 -4.27 3.23 22.81
CA TRP A 281 -2.83 3.40 22.72
C TRP A 281 -2.19 3.69 24.09
N SER A 282 -0.99 3.15 24.29
CA SER A 282 -0.14 3.45 25.43
C SER A 282 1.32 3.50 25.00
N ASP A 283 2.04 4.56 25.38
CA ASP A 283 3.48 4.70 25.09
C ASP A 283 4.33 3.58 25.72
N SER A 284 3.80 2.91 26.76
CA SER A 284 4.46 1.74 27.38
C SER A 284 4.67 0.58 26.40
N TRP A 285 3.90 0.52 25.30
CA TRP A 285 4.02 -0.55 24.31
C TRP A 285 5.36 -0.54 23.59
N TRP A 286 6.03 0.62 23.47
CA TRP A 286 7.40 0.65 22.94
C TRP A 286 8.32 -0.22 23.77
N VAL A 287 8.34 -0.03 25.09
CA VAL A 287 9.17 -0.83 26.00
C VAL A 287 8.72 -2.30 26.00
N GLU A 288 7.42 -2.56 26.02
CA GLU A 288 6.88 -3.92 26.05
C GLU A 288 7.25 -4.73 24.79
N MET A 289 7.17 -4.11 23.61
CA MET A 289 7.33 -4.79 22.33
C MET A 289 8.78 -4.76 21.80
N THR A 290 9.57 -3.77 22.21
CA THR A 290 10.94 -3.58 21.68
C THR A 290 12.04 -3.64 22.75
N GLY A 291 11.66 -3.62 24.03
CA GLY A 291 12.59 -3.57 25.16
C GLY A 291 13.22 -2.19 25.41
N ALA A 292 12.81 -1.14 24.68
CA ALA A 292 13.32 0.22 24.85
C ALA A 292 12.22 1.29 24.66
N PRO A 293 12.34 2.45 25.32
CA PRO A 293 11.43 3.56 25.08
C PRO A 293 11.69 4.22 23.71
N LEU A 294 10.69 4.95 23.19
CA LEU A 294 10.70 5.53 21.84
C LEU A 294 11.90 6.46 21.59
N ASP A 295 12.30 7.26 22.57
CA ASP A 295 13.44 8.18 22.47
C ASP A 295 14.78 7.44 22.29
N VAL A 296 14.93 6.29 22.95
CA VAL A 296 16.10 5.42 22.79
C VAL A 296 16.10 4.80 21.40
N LEU A 297 14.97 4.24 20.95
CA LEU A 297 14.84 3.66 19.61
C LEU A 297 15.12 4.69 18.51
N TRP A 298 14.62 5.91 18.67
CA TRP A 298 14.83 7.00 17.73
C TRP A 298 16.31 7.39 17.61
N ARG A 299 17.00 7.51 18.74
CA ARG A 299 18.44 7.78 18.75
C ARG A 299 19.24 6.66 18.08
N GLU A 300 18.92 5.39 18.38
CA GLU A 300 19.56 4.23 17.74
C GLU A 300 19.36 4.23 16.22
N TYR A 301 18.16 4.61 15.75
CA TYR A 301 17.88 4.79 14.33
C TYR A 301 18.77 5.86 13.69
N LEU A 302 18.90 7.03 14.33
CA LEU A 302 19.74 8.10 13.79
C LEU A 302 21.22 7.72 13.78
N GLU A 303 21.73 7.08 14.85
CA GLU A 303 23.10 6.55 14.92
C GLU A 303 23.38 5.47 13.86
N TYR A 304 22.38 4.68 13.48
CA TYR A 304 22.54 3.67 12.43
C TYR A 304 22.77 4.29 11.04
N TYR A 305 22.18 5.45 10.77
CA TYR A 305 22.23 6.14 9.47
C TYR A 305 23.20 7.33 9.42
N SER A 306 23.84 7.70 10.54
CA SER A 306 24.95 8.68 10.60
C SER A 306 26.26 8.12 10.06
#